data_AF-A0A511MKS2-F1
#
_entry.id   AF-A0A511MKS2-F1
#
_cell.length_a   1.000
_cell.length_b   1.000
_cell.length_c   1.000
_cell.angle_alpha   90.00
_cell.angle_beta   90.00
_cell.angle_gamma   90.00
#
_symmetry.space_group_name_H-M   'P 1'
#
loop_
_entity.id
_entity.type
_entity.pdbx_description
1 polymer ?
#
loop_
_entity_poly.entity_id
_entity_poly.type
_entity_poly.pdbx_seq_one_letter_code
_entity_poly.pdbx_strand_id
1 'polypeptide(L)'
;MGGASIHTKQHAWWDNYLVALLGLVLAAGFAIAAIAAASGGAYPVAITLAALAVPFAIPTIVQILGELLIYLLIPVVLVGFVLFLPILAVSPAARKWARRRWRDR
;
A
#
# COMPACT_ATOMS: atom_id res chain seq x y z
N MET A 1 2.36 -38.29 0.47
CA MET A 1 2.37 -37.03 1.25
C MET A 1 2.88 -35.92 0.34
N GLY A 2 2.18 -34.77 0.25
CA GLY A 2 2.68 -33.56 -0.40
C GLY A 2 1.93 -33.12 -1.66
N GLY A 3 0.67 -32.71 -1.53
CA GLY A 3 -0.16 -32.23 -2.66
C GLY A 3 -1.10 -31.08 -2.29
N ALA A 4 -0.73 -30.24 -1.31
CA ALA A 4 -1.56 -29.12 -0.89
C ALA A 4 -0.68 -27.93 -0.49
N SER A 5 -0.77 -26.81 -1.21
CA SER A 5 -0.56 -25.44 -0.68
C SER A 5 -0.49 -24.34 -1.74
N ILE A 6 -0.76 -24.61 -3.03
CA ILE A 6 -0.68 -23.55 -4.07
C ILE A 6 -1.96 -22.68 -4.12
N HIS A 7 -3.10 -23.17 -3.61
CA HIS A 7 -4.40 -22.48 -3.71
C HIS A 7 -4.68 -21.41 -2.65
N THR A 8 -3.92 -21.33 -1.54
CA THR A 8 -4.25 -20.41 -0.43
C THR A 8 -3.76 -18.98 -0.62
N LYS A 9 -2.72 -18.75 -1.45
CA LYS A 9 -2.15 -17.40 -1.61
C LYS A 9 -2.97 -16.49 -2.53
N GLN A 10 -3.71 -17.05 -3.48
CA GLN A 10 -4.48 -16.27 -4.45
C GLN A 10 -5.77 -15.70 -3.86
N HIS A 11 -6.39 -16.38 -2.89
CA HIS A 11 -7.56 -15.88 -2.16
C HIS A 11 -7.20 -14.77 -1.16
N ALA A 12 -6.04 -14.86 -0.51
CA ALA A 12 -5.62 -13.89 0.50
C ALA A 12 -5.52 -12.44 -0.02
N TRP A 13 -5.15 -12.24 -1.29
CA TRP A 13 -5.14 -10.92 -1.91
C TRP A 13 -6.56 -10.37 -2.09
N TRP A 14 -7.47 -11.17 -2.66
CA TRP A 14 -8.87 -10.77 -2.85
C TRP A 14 -9.59 -10.49 -1.54
N ASP A 15 -9.34 -11.31 -0.52
CA ASP A 15 -9.94 -11.15 0.81
C ASP A 15 -9.52 -9.83 1.46
N ASN A 16 -8.24 -9.45 1.36
CA ASN A 16 -7.75 -8.18 1.90
C ASN A 16 -8.40 -6.97 1.20
N TYR A 17 -8.58 -7.04 -0.12
CA TYR A 17 -9.23 -5.98 -0.89
C TYR A 17 -10.71 -5.84 -0.54
N LEU A 18 -11.43 -6.97 -0.39
CA LEU A 18 -12.83 -6.98 0.00
C LEU A 18 -13.02 -6.46 1.42
N VAL A 19 -12.15 -6.85 2.36
CA VAL A 19 -12.15 -6.34 3.74
C VAL A 19 -11.87 -4.83 3.77
N ALA A 20 -10.92 -4.35 2.97
CA ALA A 20 -10.63 -2.92 2.86
C ALA A 20 -11.80 -2.14 2.24
N LEU A 21 -12.48 -2.71 1.24
CA LEU A 21 -13.68 -2.11 0.63
C LEU A 21 -14.84 -2.04 1.62
N LEU A 22 -15.09 -3.12 2.37
CA LEU A 22 -16.09 -3.15 3.43
C LEU A 22 -15.78 -2.14 4.53
N GLY A 23 -14.51 -2.08 4.96
CA GLY A 23 -14.03 -1.09 5.92
C GLY A 23 -14.26 0.34 5.44
N LEU A 24 -13.96 0.63 4.17
CA LEU A 24 -14.18 1.95 3.58
C LEU A 24 -15.67 2.33 3.56
N VAL A 25 -16.55 1.39 3.19
CA VAL A 25 -18.01 1.64 3.18
C VAL A 25 -18.53 1.92 4.59
N LEU A 26 -18.09 1.14 5.59
CA LEU A 26 -18.45 1.39 6.99
C LEU A 26 -17.91 2.75 7.46
N ALA A 27 -16.65 3.07 7.19
CA ALA A 27 -16.04 4.34 7.58
C ALA A 27 -16.78 5.54 6.96
N ALA A 28 -17.15 5.46 5.68
CA ALA A 28 -17.93 6.47 4.99
C ALA A 28 -19.33 6.62 5.61
N GLY A 29 -20.01 5.51 5.91
CA GLY A 29 -21.30 5.52 6.59
C GLY A 29 -21.25 6.18 7.96
N PHE A 30 -20.25 5.81 8.79
CA PHE A 30 -20.04 6.42 10.10
C PHE A 30 -19.70 7.91 10.01
N ALA A 31 -18.88 8.32 9.03
CA ALA A 31 -18.54 9.72 8.83
C ALA A 31 -19.78 10.55 8.41
N ILE A 32 -20.61 10.04 7.49
CA ILE A 32 -21.84 10.71 7.07
C ILE A 32 -22.83 10.81 8.25
N ALA A 33 -22.98 9.74 9.03
CA ALA A 33 -23.82 9.74 10.22
C ALA A 33 -23.29 10.71 11.30
N ALA A 34 -21.97 10.82 11.46
CA ALA A 34 -21.35 11.77 12.37
C ALA A 34 -21.62 13.22 11.94
N ILE A 35 -21.50 13.52 10.64
CA ILE A 35 -21.78 14.84 10.07
C ILE A 35 -23.27 15.20 10.26
N ALA A 36 -24.16 14.26 9.99
CA ALA A 36 -25.59 14.45 10.22
C ALA A 36 -25.91 14.69 11.70
N ALA A 37 -25.35 13.90 12.61
CA ALA A 37 -25.52 14.07 14.06
C ALA A 37 -24.96 15.41 14.57
N ALA A 38 -23.82 15.85 14.03
CA ALA A 38 -23.24 17.15 14.35
C ALA A 38 -24.13 18.30 13.86
N SER A 39 -24.70 18.18 12.66
CA SER A 39 -25.63 19.18 12.11
C SER A 39 -26.92 19.30 12.93
N GLY A 40 -27.34 18.22 13.59
CA GLY A 40 -28.46 18.19 14.53
C GLY A 40 -28.11 18.61 15.97
N GLY A 41 -26.88 19.06 16.25
CA GLY A 41 -26.44 19.47 17.58
C GLY A 41 -26.13 18.33 18.55
N ALA A 42 -26.19 17.07 18.11
CA ALA A 42 -25.88 15.89 18.90
C ALA A 42 -24.37 15.58 18.87
N TYR A 43 -23.56 16.53 19.36
CA TYR A 43 -22.09 16.44 19.36
C TYR A 43 -21.52 15.15 20.00
N PRO A 44 -22.04 14.62 21.13
CA PRO A 44 -21.51 13.39 21.72
C PRO A 44 -21.66 12.18 20.79
N VAL A 45 -22.77 12.11 20.07
CA VAL A 45 -23.09 11.05 19.10
C VAL A 45 -22.20 11.19 17.87
N ALA A 46 -22.00 12.42 17.39
CA ALA A 46 -21.09 12.69 16.28
C ALA A 46 -19.64 12.25 16.59
N ILE A 47 -19.16 12.54 17.80
CA ILE A 47 -17.81 12.16 18.24
C ILE A 47 -17.67 10.64 18.32
N THR A 48 -18.67 9.93 18.85
CA THR A 48 -18.62 8.46 18.93
C THR A 48 -18.65 7.81 17.55
N LEU A 49 -19.47 8.31 16.64
CA LEU A 49 -19.52 7.83 15.26
C LEU A 49 -18.21 8.11 14.51
N ALA A 50 -17.63 9.30 14.69
CA ALA A 50 -16.34 9.64 14.12
C ALA A 50 -15.23 8.73 14.66
N ALA A 51 -15.21 8.48 15.98
CA ALA A 51 -14.24 7.58 16.61
C ALA A 51 -14.37 6.14 16.09
N LEU A 52 -15.60 5.66 15.86
CA LEU A 52 -15.85 4.35 15.26
C LEU A 52 -15.38 4.27 13.80
N ALA A 53 -15.38 5.37 13.04
CA ALA A 53 -14.89 5.38 11.66
C ALA A 53 -13.37 5.21 11.56
N VAL A 54 -12.60 5.71 12.54
CA VAL A 54 -11.13 5.70 12.55
C VAL A 54 -10.52 4.31 12.31
N PRO A 55 -10.85 3.26 13.08
CA PRO A 55 -10.24 1.93 12.88
C PRO A 55 -10.56 1.32 11.51
N PHE A 56 -11.66 1.71 10.88
CA PHE A 56 -12.00 1.24 9.53
C PHE A 56 -11.33 2.06 8.42
N ALA A 57 -11.01 3.33 8.67
CA ALA A 57 -10.31 4.19 7.73
C ALA A 57 -8.79 3.93 7.68
N ILE A 58 -8.18 3.58 8.82
CA ILE A 58 -6.71 3.37 8.93
C ILE A 58 -6.18 2.33 7.92
N PRO A 59 -6.74 1.10 7.84
CA PRO A 59 -6.25 0.08 6.90
C PRO A 59 -6.32 0.56 5.45
N THR A 60 -7.40 1.25 5.09
CA THR A 60 -7.60 1.79 3.74
C THR A 60 -6.58 2.89 3.41
N ILE A 61 -6.32 3.80 4.36
CA ILE A 61 -5.29 4.85 4.19
C ILE A 61 -3.91 4.21 4.02
N VAL A 62 -3.55 3.23 4.86
CA VAL A 62 -2.27 2.52 4.78
C VAL A 62 -2.12 1.81 3.44
N GLN A 63 -3.19 1.15 2.97
CA GLN A 63 -3.19 0.47 1.67
C GLN A 63 -2.98 1.48 0.53
N ILE A 64 -3.74 2.57 0.49
CA ILE A 64 -3.62 3.61 -0.55
C ILE A 64 -2.20 4.21 -0.54
N LEU A 65 -1.65 4.50 0.64
CA LEU A 65 -0.31 5.08 0.77
C LEU A 65 0.77 4.09 0.28
N GLY A 66 0.64 2.82 0.63
CA GLY A 66 1.53 1.75 0.17
C GLY A 66 1.47 1.57 -1.35
N GLU A 67 0.28 1.60 -1.92
CA GLU A 67 0.09 1.48 -3.36
C GLU A 67 0.64 2.68 -4.12
N LEU A 68 0.39 3.90 -3.63
CA LEU A 68 0.97 5.12 -4.17
C LEU A 68 2.50 5.09 -4.14
N LEU A 69 3.09 4.63 -3.03
CA LEU A 69 4.53 4.47 -2.91
C LEU A 69 5.07 3.47 -3.93
N ILE A 70 4.41 2.32 -4.12
CA ILE A 70 4.79 1.32 -5.12
C ILE A 70 4.70 1.92 -6.53
N TYR A 71 3.60 2.59 -6.86
CA TYR A 71 3.43 3.26 -8.16
C TYR A 71 4.48 4.33 -8.42
N LEU A 72 5.02 4.97 -7.38
CA LEU A 72 6.13 5.92 -7.51
C LEU A 72 7.49 5.21 -7.60
N LEU A 73 7.69 4.12 -6.84
CA LEU A 73 8.96 3.41 -6.76
C LEU A 73 9.26 2.65 -8.06
N ILE A 74 8.24 2.03 -8.67
CA ILE A 74 8.37 1.29 -9.94
C ILE A 74 9.03 2.13 -11.05
N PRO A 75 8.52 3.33 -11.41
CA PRO A 75 9.13 4.14 -12.45
C PRO A 75 10.52 4.67 -12.04
N VAL A 76 10.74 4.99 -10.76
CA VAL A 76 12.07 5.42 -10.27
C VAL A 76 13.09 4.30 -10.46
N VAL A 77 12.75 3.07 -10.07
CA VAL A 77 13.62 1.90 -10.26
C VAL A 77 13.81 1.61 -11.74
N LEU A 78 12.76 1.71 -12.55
CA LEU A 78 12.83 1.47 -14.00
C LEU A 78 13.77 2.49 -14.67
N VAL A 79 13.60 3.78 -14.39
CA VAL A 79 14.46 4.85 -14.89
C VAL A 79 15.89 4.65 -14.42
N GLY A 80 16.09 4.35 -13.13
CA GLY A 80 17.40 4.03 -12.58
C GLY A 80 18.04 2.87 -13.34
N PHE A 81 17.32 1.78 -13.57
CA PHE A 81 17.82 0.61 -14.27
C PHE A 81 18.16 0.90 -15.75
N VAL A 82 17.27 1.60 -16.46
CA VAL A 82 17.46 2.01 -17.86
C VAL A 82 18.66 2.94 -18.03
N LEU A 83 18.94 3.81 -17.05
CA LEU A 83 20.11 4.69 -17.07
C LEU A 83 21.39 3.99 -16.61
N PHE A 84 21.29 3.10 -15.63
CA PHE A 84 22.46 2.45 -15.02
C PHE A 84 23.04 1.35 -15.92
N LEU A 85 22.19 0.59 -16.63
CA LEU A 85 22.62 -0.43 -17.58
C LEU A 85 23.55 0.08 -18.69
N PRO A 86 23.21 1.15 -19.44
CA PRO A 86 24.09 1.67 -20.47
C PRO A 86 25.37 2.26 -19.88
N ILE A 87 25.31 2.87 -18.68
CA ILE A 87 26.52 3.34 -17.97
C ILE A 87 27.46 2.17 -17.68
N LEU A 88 26.93 1.02 -17.25
CA LEU A 88 27.70 -0.22 -17.06
C LEU A 88 28.21 -0.83 -18.37
N ALA A 89 27.48 -0.68 -19.47
CA ALA A 89 27.90 -1.18 -20.78
C ALA A 89 29.04 -0.35 -21.38
N VAL A 90 28.97 0.98 -21.23
CA VAL A 90 29.90 1.92 -21.86
C VAL A 90 31.10 2.26 -20.96
N SER A 91 30.95 2.27 -19.63
CA SER A 91 32.02 2.68 -18.70
C SER A 91 32.82 1.50 -18.13
N PRO A 92 34.10 1.33 -18.49
CA PRO A 92 34.96 0.31 -17.90
C PRO A 92 35.24 0.56 -16.40
N ALA A 93 35.19 1.82 -15.94
CA ALA A 93 35.31 2.18 -14.53
C ALA A 93 34.11 1.70 -13.71
N ALA A 94 32.89 1.87 -14.23
CA ALA A 94 31.67 1.37 -13.60
C ALA A 94 31.66 -0.17 -13.49
N ARG A 95 32.11 -0.87 -14.54
CA ARG A 95 32.31 -2.34 -14.50
C ARG A 95 33.32 -2.80 -13.46
N LYS A 96 34.42 -2.06 -13.26
CA LYS A 96 35.45 -2.39 -12.27
C LYS A 96 34.98 -2.13 -10.85
N TRP A 97 34.15 -1.10 -10.64
CA TRP A 97 33.49 -0.83 -9.37
C TRP A 97 32.43 -1.89 -9.03
N ALA A 98 31.54 -2.21 -9.98
CA ALA A 98 30.50 -3.23 -9.79
C ALA A 98 31.10 -4.62 -9.47
N ARG A 99 32.14 -5.03 -10.19
CA ARG A 99 32.85 -6.30 -9.92
C ARG A 99 33.53 -6.35 -8.56
N ARG A 100 34.01 -5.23 -8.02
CA ARG A 100 34.56 -5.18 -6.66
C ARG A 100 33.45 -5.31 -5.63
N ARG A 101 32.37 -4.54 -5.79
CA ARG A 101 31.21 -4.56 -4.88
C ARG A 101 30.50 -5.92 -4.81
N TRP A 102 30.46 -6.67 -5.91
CA TRP A 102 29.88 -8.02 -5.97
C TRP A 102 30.81 -9.13 -5.47
N ARG A 103 32.12 -8.89 -5.40
CA ARG A 103 33.09 -9.87 -4.90
C ARG A 103 33.29 -9.77 -3.38
N ASP A 104 32.96 -8.61 -2.81
CA ASP A 104 32.97 -8.35 -1.37
C ASP A 104 31.64 -8.71 -0.67
N ARG A 105 30.74 -9.41 -1.35
CA ARG A 105 29.56 -10.07 -0.77
C ARG A 105 29.64 -11.57 -1.02
#